data_AF-A0A2P8GG36-F1
#
_entry.id   AF-A0A2P8GG36-F1
#
_cell.length_a   1.000
_cell.length_b   1.000
_cell.length_c   1.000
_cell.angle_alpha   90.00
_cell.angle_beta   90.00
_cell.angle_gamma   90.00
#
_symmetry.space_group_name_H-M   'P 1'
#
loop_
_entity.id
_entity.type
_entity.pdbx_description
1 polymer ?
#
loop_
_entity_poly.entity_id
_entity_poly.type
_entity_poly.pdbx_seq_one_letter_code
_entity_poly.pdbx_strand_id
1 'polypeptide(L)' 'MTEKMEHAFRDAHGFGIHECENNQDLLVKVEQKREEEYQQSQQLVARLENQVHRNL' A
#
# COMPACT_ATOMS: atom_id res chain seq x y z
N MET A 1 -11.27 13.57 -8.74
CA MET A 1 -10.56 12.33 -9.09
C MET A 1 -10.33 12.30 -10.60
N THR A 2 -9.18 11.84 -11.09
CA THR A 2 -9.00 11.62 -12.54
C THR A 2 -9.38 10.18 -12.90
N GLU A 3 -9.88 9.93 -14.11
CA GLU A 3 -10.22 8.58 -14.58
C GLU A 3 -9.03 7.61 -14.47
N LYS A 4 -7.82 8.11 -14.74
CA LYS A 4 -6.58 7.34 -14.60
C LYS A 4 -6.33 6.86 -13.17
N MET A 5 -6.63 7.68 -12.17
CA MET A 5 -6.48 7.29 -10.75
C MET A 5 -7.50 6.23 -10.35
N GLU A 6 -8.75 6.37 -10.79
CA GLU A 6 -9.80 5.37 -10.55
C GLU A 6 -9.44 4.02 -11.18
N HIS A 7 -8.94 4.02 -12.42
CA HIS A 7 -8.47 2.81 -13.09
C HIS A 7 -7.29 2.16 -12.35
N ALA A 8 -6.25 2.93 -12.02
CA ALA A 8 -5.08 2.40 -11.32
C ALA A 8 -5.44 1.82 -9.94
N PHE A 9 -6.34 2.47 -9.22
CA PHE A 9 -6.82 1.97 -7.93
C PHE A 9 -7.62 0.69 -8.09
N ARG A 10 -8.50 0.63 -9.09
CA ARG A 10 -9.27 -0.59 -9.40
C ARG A 10 -8.37 -1.75 -9.80
N ASP A 11 -7.32 -1.50 -10.58
CA ASP A 11 -6.35 -2.54 -10.95
C ASP A 11 -5.58 -3.06 -9.71
N ALA A 12 -5.27 -2.19 -8.75
CA ALA A 12 -4.52 -2.55 -7.54
C ALA A 12 -5.37 -3.24 -6.45
N HIS A 13 -6.66 -2.88 -6.34
CA HIS A 13 -7.53 -3.27 -5.23
C HIS A 13 -8.74 -4.13 -5.64
N GLY A 14 -9.10 -4.15 -6.93
CA GLY A 14 -10.23 -4.90 -7.49
C GLY A 14 -11.59 -4.19 -7.42
N PHE A 15 -11.64 -2.98 -6.86
CA PHE A 15 -12.84 -2.16 -6.72
C PHE A 15 -12.50 -0.68 -6.89
N GLY A 16 -13.51 0.14 -7.14
CA GLY A 16 -13.34 1.58 -7.38
C GLY A 16 -13.04 2.39 -6.12
N ILE A 17 -12.52 3.61 -6.28
CA ILE A 17 -12.27 4.50 -5.14
C ILE A 17 -13.61 4.91 -4.52
N HIS A 18 -14.60 5.25 -5.35
CA HIS A 18 -15.93 5.57 -4.85
C HIS A 18 -16.64 4.39 -4.18
N GLU A 19 -16.39 3.15 -4.64
CA GLU A 19 -16.90 1.95 -3.96
C GLU A 19 -16.25 1.78 -2.59
N CYS A 20 -14.95 2.07 -2.49
CA CYS A 20 -14.21 2.08 -1.23
C CYS A 20 -14.75 3.12 -0.26
N GLU A 21 -14.87 4.39 -0.68
CA GLU A 21 -15.32 5.51 0.15
C GLU A 21 -16.70 5.29 0.78
N ASN A 22 -17.58 4.57 0.07
CA ASN A 22 -18.94 4.30 0.52
C ASN A 22 -19.09 2.96 1.28
N ASN A 23 -18.01 2.20 1.47
CA ASN A 23 -18.03 0.92 2.15
C ASN A 23 -16.92 0.83 3.21
N GLN A 24 -17.31 0.86 4.48
CA GLN A 24 -16.40 0.84 5.61
C GLN A 24 -15.52 -0.43 5.66
N ASP A 25 -16.04 -1.58 5.22
CA ASP A 25 -15.27 -2.82 5.19
C ASP A 25 -14.15 -2.76 4.15
N LEU A 26 -14.43 -2.11 3.00
CA LEU A 26 -13.42 -1.89 1.96
C LEU A 26 -12.36 -0.90 2.42
N LEU A 27 -12.74 0.17 3.14
CA LEU A 27 -11.77 1.10 3.75
C LEU A 27 -10.83 0.38 4.71
N VAL A 28 -11.38 -0.40 5.64
CA VAL A 28 -10.57 -1.17 6.60
C VAL A 28 -9.62 -2.12 5.87
N LYS A 29 -10.10 -2.80 4.82
CA LYS A 29 -9.27 -3.70 4.01
C LYS A 29 -8.10 -2.99 3.32
N VAL A 30 -8.34 -1.79 2.75
CA VAL A 30 -7.28 -1.00 2.10
C VAL A 30 -6.25 -0.56 3.12
N GLU A 31 -6.67 -0.04 4.27
CA GLU A 31 -5.76 0.45 5.30
C GLU A 31 -4.96 -0.67 5.99
N GLN A 32 -5.57 -1.85 6.20
CA GLN A 32 -4.85 -3.02 6.68
C GLN A 32 -3.72 -3.43 5.73
N LYS A 33 -4.02 -3.51 4.42
CA LYS A 33 -3.00 -3.82 3.42
C LYS A 33 -1.89 -2.77 3.37
N ARG A 34 -2.24 -1.48 3.49
CA ARG A 34 -1.25 -0.39 3.55
C ARG A 34 -0.30 -0.53 4.73
N GLU A 35 -0.83 -0.86 5.91
CA GLU A 35 -0.04 -1.06 7.11
C GLU A 35 0.92 -2.26 6.94
N GLU A 36 0.43 -3.38 6.40
CA GLU A 36 1.26 -4.56 6.12
C GLU A 36 2.42 -4.25 5.16
N GLU A 37 2.12 -3.57 4.05
CA GLU A 37 3.14 -3.18 3.05
C GLU A 37 4.14 -2.18 3.63
N TYR A 38 3.68 -1.24 4.45
CA TYR A 38 4.55 -0.29 5.14
C TYR A 38 5.51 -1.01 6.10
N GLN A 39 5.02 -1.94 6.92
CA GLN A 39 5.85 -2.72 7.83
C GLN A 39 6.89 -3.56 7.08
N GLN A 40 6.52 -4.20 5.98
CA GLN A 40 7.44 -4.95 5.13
C GLN A 40 8.53 -4.05 4.53
N SER A 41 8.15 -2.87 4.06
CA SER A 41 9.07 -1.88 3.51
C SER A 41 10.08 -1.41 4.56
N GLN A 42 9.62 -1.09 5.77
CA GLN A 42 10.50 -0.70 6.89
C GLN A 42 11.51 -1.81 7.23
N GLN A 43 11.07 -3.06 7.27
CA GLN A 43 11.98 -4.20 7.51
C GLN A 43 13.00 -4.36 6.39
N LEU A 44 12.63 -4.14 5.12
CA LEU A 44 13.54 -4.22 3.99
C LEU A 44 14.58 -3.10 4.04
N VAL A 45 14.16 -1.86 4.29
CA VAL A 45 15.06 -0.71 4.44
C VAL A 45 16.07 -0.97 5.56
N ALA A 46 15.60 -1.41 6.73
CA ALA A 46 16.49 -1.73 7.85
C ALA A 46 17.51 -2.83 7.50
N ARG A 47 17.12 -3.85 6.71
CA ARG A 47 18.06 -4.88 6.25
C ARG A 47 19.11 -4.31 5.30
N LEU A 48 18.70 -3.47 4.36
CA LEU A 48 19.60 -2.82 3.40
C LEU A 48 20.59 -1.88 4.11
N GLU A 49 20.12 -1.05 5.04
CA GLU A 49 20.97 -0.17 5.84
C GLU A 49 22.04 -0.96 6.61
N ASN A 50 21.64 -2.07 7.25
CA ASN A 50 22.57 -2.95 7.95
C ASN A 50 23.60 -3.60 7.01
N GLN A 51 23.21 -3.97 5.78
CA GLN A 51 24.13 -4.53 4.79
C GLN A 51 25.14 -3.48 4.30
N VAL A 52 24.68 -2.26 4.02
CA VAL A 52 25.56 -1.16 3.62
C VAL A 52 26.56 -0.86 4.73
N HIS A 53 26.10 -0.75 5.97
CA HIS A 53 26.98 -0.43 7.11
C HIS A 53 28.01 -1.52 7.41
N ARG A 54 27.70 -2.79 7.14
CA ARG A 54 28.65 -3.91 7.32
C ARG A 54 29.70 -4.02 6.22
N ASN A 55 29.43 -3.46 5.04
CA ASN A 55 30.30 -3.53 3.86
C ASN A 55 31.14 -2.25 3.63
N LEU A 56 31.03 -1.27 4.54
CA LEU A 56 31.88 -0.07 4.63
C LEU A 56 32.92 -0.26 5.73
#